data_AF-A0A1D9MIS1-F1
#
_entry.id   AF-A0A1D9MIS1-F1
#
_cell.length_a   1.000
_cell.length_b   1.000
_cell.length_c   1.000
_cell.angle_alpha   90.00
_cell.angle_beta   90.00
_cell.angle_gamma   90.00
#
_symmetry.space_group_name_H-M   'P 1'
#
loop_
_entity.id
_entity.type
_entity.pdbx_description
1 polymer ?
#
loop_
_entity_poly.entity_id
_entity_poly.type
_entity_poly.pdbx_seq_one_letter_code
_entity_poly.pdbx_strand_id
1 'polypeptide(L)'
;MFRYPSVSASFLLLCYLLAMERTVIPRNTWAKALILLAAFWLLTLLANAYSHYVDPYAKYQLYLLTFFFPLLSFGLAFWDGRQNGFHWIWFLIPIVCFTSIVFVLLNESALMFNLFMLIPAVVGSALGGWLKKRQKG
;
A
#
# COMPACT_ATOMS: atom_id res chain seq x y z
N MET A 1 35.47 11.49 6.07
CA MET A 1 35.43 10.23 5.28
C MET A 1 34.19 9.45 5.72
N PHE A 2 33.06 9.62 5.02
CA PHE A 2 31.80 8.95 5.36
C PHE A 2 31.87 7.48 4.88
N ARG A 3 31.91 6.52 5.82
CA ARG A 3 31.76 5.09 5.50
C ARG A 3 30.30 4.82 5.16
N TYR A 4 30.03 4.38 3.93
CA TYR A 4 28.75 3.78 3.58
C TYR A 4 28.53 2.55 4.47
N PRO A 5 27.39 2.41 5.18
CA PRO A 5 27.07 1.16 5.84
C PRO A 5 26.97 0.07 4.76
N SER A 6 27.72 -1.01 4.96
CA SER A 6 27.72 -2.16 4.06
C SER A 6 26.29 -2.66 3.86
N VAL A 7 25.96 -3.08 2.64
CA VAL A 7 24.64 -3.62 2.23
C VAL A 7 24.08 -4.65 3.23
N SER A 8 24.96 -5.36 3.94
CA SER A 8 24.64 -6.28 5.05
C SER A 8 23.87 -5.64 6.22
N ALA A 9 24.18 -4.41 6.62
CA ALA A 9 23.50 -3.73 7.72
C ALA A 9 22.08 -3.31 7.35
N SER A 10 21.87 -2.82 6.11
CA SER A 10 20.55 -2.50 5.59
C SER A 10 19.70 -3.77 5.42
N PHE A 11 20.30 -4.87 4.95
CA PHE A 11 19.61 -6.16 4.82
C PHE A 11 19.23 -6.75 6.18
N LEU A 12 20.12 -6.69 7.17
CA LEU A 12 19.83 -7.11 8.55
C LEU A 12 18.75 -6.24 9.20
N LEU A 13 18.77 -4.93 8.98
CA LEU A 13 17.72 -4.03 9.48
C LEU A 13 16.36 -4.34 8.85
N LEU A 14 16.34 -4.62 7.54
CA LEU A 14 15.14 -5.00 6.80
C LEU A 14 14.60 -6.36 7.30
N CYS A 15 15.48 -7.36 7.47
CA CYS A 15 15.13 -8.66 8.04
C CYS A 15 14.63 -8.53 9.49
N TYR A 16 15.22 -7.64 10.30
CA TYR A 16 14.82 -7.42 11.69
C TYR A 16 13.46 -6.68 11.78
N LEU A 17 13.21 -5.72 10.89
CA LEU A 17 11.91 -5.05 10.77
C LEU A 17 10.82 -6.01 10.29
N LEU A 18 11.10 -6.86 9.30
CA LEU A 18 10.17 -7.89 8.82
C LEU A 18 9.93 -9.00 9.88
N ALA A 19 10.95 -9.36 10.65
CA ALA A 19 10.85 -10.34 11.73
C ALA A 19 10.08 -9.79 12.95
N MET A 20 10.29 -8.52 13.31
CA MET A 20 9.49 -7.82 14.33
C MET A 20 8.03 -7.64 13.90
N GLU A 21 7.76 -7.36 12.62
CA GLU A 21 6.39 -7.22 12.13
C GLU A 21 5.59 -8.53 12.23
N ARG A 22 6.22 -9.68 12.00
CA ARG A 22 5.54 -10.98 12.10
C ARG A 22 5.04 -11.32 13.50
N THR A 23 5.63 -10.77 14.55
CA THR A 23 5.27 -11.08 15.94
C THR A 23 4.28 -10.08 16.55
N VAL A 24 4.13 -8.88 15.96
CA VAL A 24 3.33 -7.78 16.51
C VAL A 24 2.07 -7.47 15.70
N ILE A 25 2.03 -7.81 14.40
CA ILE A 25 0.87 -7.49 13.55
C ILE A 25 -0.25 -8.53 13.75
N PRO A 26 -1.48 -8.09 14.11
CA PRO A 26 -2.61 -9.00 14.22
C PRO A 26 -2.98 -9.60 12.85
N ARG A 27 -3.39 -10.87 12.84
CA ARG A 27 -3.78 -11.62 11.64
C ARG A 27 -4.82 -10.89 10.77
N ASN A 28 -5.68 -10.09 11.41
CA ASN A 28 -6.69 -9.27 10.76
C ASN A 28 -6.09 -8.14 9.88
N THR A 29 -4.99 -7.52 10.31
CA THR A 29 -4.28 -6.51 9.52
C THR A 29 -3.66 -7.13 8.27
N TRP A 30 -3.07 -8.33 8.39
CA TRP A 30 -2.57 -9.09 7.24
C TRP A 30 -3.68 -9.45 6.25
N ALA A 31 -4.86 -9.84 6.74
CA ALA A 31 -6.01 -10.13 5.89
C ALA A 31 -6.45 -8.88 5.11
N LYS A 32 -6.59 -7.72 5.78
CA LYS A 32 -6.93 -6.44 5.11
C LYS A 32 -5.87 -6.05 4.07
N ALA A 33 -4.60 -6.22 4.39
CA ALA A 33 -3.48 -5.95 3.49
C ALA A 33 -3.50 -6.84 2.24
N LEU A 34 -3.70 -8.15 2.42
CA LEU A 34 -3.79 -9.12 1.33
C LEU A 34 -5.04 -8.90 0.47
N ILE A 35 -6.17 -8.55 1.08
CA ILE A 35 -7.40 -8.20 0.36
C ILE A 35 -7.16 -6.96 -0.49
N LEU A 36 -6.51 -5.92 0.06
CA LEU A 36 -6.17 -4.73 -0.71
C LEU A 36 -5.26 -5.09 -1.89
N LEU A 37 -4.22 -5.87 -1.65
CA LEU A 37 -3.30 -6.32 -2.70
C LEU A 37 -4.03 -7.13 -3.79
N ALA A 38 -4.86 -8.09 -3.41
CA ALA A 38 -5.63 -8.90 -4.35
C ALA A 38 -6.62 -8.06 -5.16
N ALA A 39 -7.32 -7.12 -4.50
CA ALA A 39 -8.23 -6.19 -5.16
C ALA A 39 -7.50 -5.29 -6.16
N PHE A 40 -6.29 -4.85 -5.83
CA PHE A 40 -5.44 -4.06 -6.73
C PHE A 40 -5.17 -4.79 -8.05
N TRP A 41 -4.71 -6.04 -7.95
CA TRP A 41 -4.40 -6.87 -9.12
C TRP A 41 -5.64 -7.24 -9.92
N LEU A 42 -6.73 -7.61 -9.24
CA LEU A 42 -7.99 -7.96 -9.89
C LEU A 42 -8.55 -6.77 -10.68
N LEU A 43 -8.53 -5.56 -10.10
CA LEU A 43 -9.00 -4.36 -10.75
C LEU A 43 -8.15 -4.01 -11.98
N THR A 44 -6.83 -4.16 -11.88
CA THR A 44 -5.89 -3.96 -12.99
C THR A 44 -6.17 -4.95 -14.13
N LEU A 45 -6.41 -6.22 -13.81
CA LEU A 45 -6.74 -7.27 -14.78
C LEU A 45 -8.08 -7.00 -15.48
N LEU A 46 -9.13 -6.68 -14.70
CA LEU A 46 -10.46 -6.40 -15.22
C LEU A 46 -10.49 -5.15 -16.08
N ALA A 47 -9.77 -4.10 -15.69
CA ALA A 47 -9.70 -2.87 -16.45
C ALA A 47 -8.94 -3.07 -17.78
N ASN A 48 -7.83 -3.83 -17.77
CA ASN A 48 -7.13 -4.21 -19.01
C ASN A 48 -8.02 -5.04 -19.93
N ALA A 49 -8.74 -6.04 -19.38
CA ALA A 49 -9.66 -6.85 -20.15
C ALA A 49 -10.79 -5.99 -20.75
N TYR A 50 -11.39 -5.10 -19.95
CA TYR A 50 -12.44 -4.21 -20.42
C TYR A 50 -11.97 -3.26 -21.53
N SER A 51 -10.80 -2.62 -21.36
CA SER A 51 -10.19 -1.78 -22.40
C SER A 51 -9.91 -2.57 -23.67
N HIS A 52 -9.54 -3.86 -23.57
CA HIS A 52 -9.32 -4.69 -24.75
C HIS A 52 -10.62 -5.00 -25.52
N TYR A 53 -11.74 -5.26 -24.83
CA TYR A 53 -12.99 -5.69 -25.46
C TYR A 53 -13.96 -4.55 -25.82
N VAL A 54 -13.94 -3.44 -25.10
CA VAL A 54 -14.95 -2.37 -25.23
C VAL A 54 -14.40 -1.13 -25.90
N ASP A 55 -13.33 -0.55 -25.35
CA ASP A 55 -12.70 0.64 -25.92
C ASP A 55 -11.19 0.69 -25.56
N PRO A 56 -10.29 0.46 -26.55
CA PRO A 56 -8.85 0.47 -26.35
C PRO A 56 -8.30 1.83 -25.89
N TYR A 57 -9.03 2.91 -26.16
CA TYR A 57 -8.58 4.28 -25.87
C TYR A 57 -9.11 4.79 -24.53
N ALA A 58 -10.08 4.10 -23.93
CA ALA A 58 -10.67 4.53 -22.70
C ALA A 58 -9.78 4.21 -21.48
N LYS A 59 -9.34 5.27 -20.80
CA LYS A 59 -8.43 5.21 -19.65
C LYS A 59 -9.15 4.99 -18.31
N TYR A 60 -10.24 4.22 -18.29
CA TYR A 60 -11.01 3.94 -17.06
C TYR A 60 -10.16 3.33 -15.94
N GLN A 61 -9.16 2.54 -16.33
CA GLN A 61 -8.16 1.98 -15.42
C GLN A 61 -7.41 3.04 -14.63
N LEU A 62 -7.00 4.14 -15.28
CA LEU A 62 -6.34 5.24 -14.57
C LEU A 62 -7.28 5.83 -13.53
N TYR A 63 -8.53 6.16 -13.86
CA TYR A 63 -9.45 6.77 -12.90
C TYR A 63 -9.72 5.90 -11.67
N LEU A 64 -9.95 4.60 -11.88
CA LEU A 64 -10.18 3.65 -10.80
C LEU A 64 -8.95 3.48 -9.91
N LEU A 65 -7.74 3.41 -10.49
CA LEU A 65 -6.50 3.28 -9.73
C LEU A 65 -6.05 4.61 -9.08
N THR A 66 -6.35 5.78 -9.66
CA THR A 66 -5.94 7.09 -9.11
C THR A 66 -6.85 7.55 -7.97
N PHE A 67 -8.17 7.35 -8.07
CA PHE A 67 -9.10 7.97 -7.14
C PHE A 67 -9.75 6.98 -6.19
N PHE A 68 -10.31 5.90 -6.74
CA PHE A 68 -11.07 4.95 -5.94
C PHE A 68 -10.15 4.15 -5.00
N PHE A 69 -9.03 3.67 -5.55
CA PHE A 69 -8.13 2.80 -4.83
C PHE A 69 -7.43 3.49 -3.63
N PRO A 70 -6.93 4.73 -3.74
CA PRO A 70 -6.37 5.44 -2.59
C PRO A 70 -7.36 5.75 -1.48
N LEU A 71 -8.61 6.06 -1.82
CA LEU A 71 -9.67 6.28 -0.83
C LEU A 71 -9.96 5.00 -0.04
N LEU A 72 -10.01 3.87 -0.73
CA LEU A 72 -10.23 2.55 -0.12
C LEU A 72 -9.05 2.17 0.78
N SER A 73 -7.82 2.40 0.30
CA SER A 73 -6.59 2.21 1.07
C SER A 73 -6.56 3.08 2.33
N PHE A 74 -6.90 4.37 2.22
CA PHE A 74 -7.02 5.28 3.37
C PHE A 74 -8.04 4.76 4.38
N GLY A 75 -9.24 4.40 3.95
CA GLY A 75 -10.33 3.96 4.83
C GLY A 75 -9.96 2.70 5.61
N LEU A 76 -9.39 1.69 4.94
CA LEU A 76 -8.94 0.47 5.58
C LEU A 76 -7.75 0.72 6.50
N ALA A 77 -6.78 1.54 6.09
CA ALA A 77 -5.64 1.90 6.92
C ALA A 77 -6.06 2.67 8.17
N PHE A 78 -7.00 3.61 8.04
CA PHE A 78 -7.57 4.37 9.15
C PHE A 78 -8.31 3.48 10.14
N TRP A 79 -9.18 2.62 9.62
CA TRP A 79 -9.92 1.67 10.44
C TRP A 79 -8.98 0.71 11.18
N ASP A 80 -7.96 0.21 10.50
CA ASP A 80 -6.94 -0.65 11.10
C ASP A 80 -6.07 0.08 12.12
N GLY A 81 -5.67 1.32 11.82
CA GLY A 81 -4.98 2.21 12.76
C GLY A 81 -5.77 2.42 14.05
N ARG A 82 -7.10 2.60 13.92
CA ARG A 82 -8.00 2.77 15.06
C ARG A 82 -8.16 1.51 15.90
N GLN A 83 -8.17 0.33 15.29
CA GLN A 83 -8.34 -0.95 16.00
C GLN A 83 -7.03 -1.46 16.59
N ASN A 84 -5.96 -1.48 15.81
CA ASN A 84 -4.73 -2.19 16.10
C ASN A 84 -3.57 -1.22 16.43
N GLY A 85 -3.58 -0.03 15.85
CA GLY A 85 -2.52 0.97 15.98
C GLY A 85 -1.80 1.18 14.64
N PHE A 86 -0.82 2.08 14.62
CA PHE A 86 -0.03 2.31 13.42
C PHE A 86 0.88 1.10 13.14
N HIS A 87 0.85 0.60 11.89
CA HIS A 87 1.66 -0.53 11.45
C HIS A 87 2.40 -0.20 10.16
N TRP A 88 3.67 -0.63 10.06
CA TRP A 88 4.55 -0.38 8.91
C TRP A 88 4.08 -1.09 7.63
N ILE A 89 3.27 -2.14 7.74
CA ILE A 89 2.67 -2.83 6.60
C ILE A 89 1.88 -1.89 5.67
N TRP A 90 1.31 -0.81 6.20
CA TRP A 90 0.62 0.21 5.40
C TRP A 90 1.56 1.05 4.52
N PHE A 91 2.86 1.06 4.81
CA PHE A 91 3.90 1.56 3.91
C PHE A 91 4.31 0.50 2.86
N LEU A 92 4.40 -0.77 3.27
CA LEU A 92 4.84 -1.86 2.39
C LEU A 92 3.82 -2.18 1.28
N ILE A 93 2.52 -2.14 1.57
CA ILE A 93 1.47 -2.45 0.59
C ILE A 93 1.58 -1.58 -0.68
N PRO A 94 1.62 -0.22 -0.58
CA PRO A 94 1.85 0.63 -1.75
C PRO A 94 3.13 0.30 -2.51
N ILE A 95 4.25 0.01 -1.82
CA ILE A 95 5.53 -0.32 -2.46
C ILE A 95 5.45 -1.62 -3.27
N VAL A 96 4.76 -2.63 -2.74
CA VAL A 96 4.52 -3.90 -3.45
C VAL A 96 3.59 -3.68 -4.64
N CYS A 97 2.50 -2.92 -4.46
CA CYS A 97 1.63 -2.51 -5.56
C CYS A 97 2.40 -1.73 -6.65
N PHE A 98 3.31 -0.83 -6.27
CA PHE A 98 4.14 -0.07 -7.21
C PHE A 98 5.06 -0.95 -8.06
N THR A 99 5.77 -1.86 -7.41
CA THR A 99 6.67 -2.79 -8.11
C THR A 99 5.90 -3.54 -9.20
N SER A 100 4.70 -3.98 -8.85
CA SER A 100 3.75 -4.65 -9.74
C SER A 100 3.30 -3.77 -10.92
N ILE A 101 2.90 -2.53 -10.66
CA ILE A 101 2.47 -1.55 -11.66
C ILE A 101 3.59 -1.25 -12.65
N VAL A 102 4.83 -1.07 -12.19
CA VAL A 102 5.95 -0.73 -13.08
C VAL A 102 6.18 -1.85 -14.11
N PHE A 103 6.06 -3.12 -13.71
CA PHE A 103 6.16 -4.24 -14.65
C PHE A 103 4.97 -4.35 -15.61
N VAL A 104 3.76 -3.97 -15.15
CA VAL A 104 2.54 -4.09 -15.96
C VAL A 104 2.34 -2.90 -16.91
N LEU A 105 2.71 -1.69 -16.49
CA LEU A 105 2.44 -0.45 -17.23
C LEU A 105 3.66 0.11 -17.95
N LEU A 106 4.90 -0.27 -17.60
CA LEU A 106 6.15 0.22 -18.20
C LEU A 106 6.15 1.74 -18.47
N ASN A 107 5.53 2.51 -17.57
CA ASN A 107 5.19 3.91 -17.82
C ASN A 107 5.59 4.75 -16.62
N GLU A 108 6.28 5.87 -16.85
CA GLU A 108 6.71 6.82 -15.82
C GLU A 108 5.56 7.34 -14.95
N SER A 109 4.35 7.37 -15.51
CA SER A 109 3.13 7.75 -14.79
C SER A 109 2.88 6.87 -13.57
N ALA A 110 3.33 5.61 -13.57
CA ALA A 110 3.19 4.64 -12.49
C ALA A 110 3.71 5.15 -11.13
N LEU A 111 4.72 6.02 -11.15
CA LEU A 111 5.30 6.59 -9.94
C LEU A 111 4.33 7.54 -9.21
N MET A 112 3.62 8.39 -9.95
CA MET A 112 2.63 9.29 -9.36
C MET A 112 1.47 8.51 -8.75
N PHE A 113 1.00 7.45 -9.42
CA PHE A 113 -0.05 6.57 -8.90
C PHE A 113 0.27 6.00 -7.52
N ASN A 114 1.52 5.58 -7.32
CA ASN A 114 1.93 5.03 -6.05
C ASN A 114 1.98 6.10 -4.95
N LEU A 115 2.45 7.31 -5.25
CA LEU A 115 2.43 8.41 -4.28
C LEU A 115 1.01 8.74 -3.83
N PHE A 116 0.05 8.74 -4.76
CA PHE A 116 -1.37 8.92 -4.43
C PHE A 116 -1.92 7.79 -3.55
N MET A 117 -1.36 6.58 -3.58
CA MET A 117 -1.80 5.47 -2.73
C MET A 117 -1.08 5.42 -1.37
N LEU A 118 0.22 5.70 -1.36
CA LEU A 118 1.09 5.63 -0.19
C LEU A 118 0.73 6.71 0.84
N ILE A 119 0.58 7.96 0.39
CA ILE A 119 0.32 9.08 1.30
C ILE A 119 -0.99 8.85 2.08
N PRO A 120 -2.13 8.50 1.46
CA PRO A 120 -3.36 8.27 2.20
C PRO A 120 -3.31 7.02 3.09
N ALA A 121 -2.68 5.93 2.65
CA ALA A 121 -2.55 4.73 3.49
C ALA A 121 -1.80 5.04 4.81
N VAL A 122 -0.70 5.78 4.70
CA VAL A 122 0.11 6.16 5.86
C VAL A 122 -0.63 7.15 6.75
N VAL A 123 -1.19 8.20 6.17
CA VAL A 123 -1.94 9.23 6.90
C VAL A 123 -3.16 8.61 7.60
N GLY A 124 -3.90 7.73 6.91
CA GLY A 124 -5.02 7.00 7.47
C GLY A 124 -4.60 6.19 8.70
N SER A 125 -3.57 5.33 8.56
CA SER A 125 -3.07 4.51 9.67
C SER A 125 -2.59 5.36 10.86
N ALA A 126 -1.89 6.46 10.59
CA ALA A 126 -1.38 7.37 11.62
C ALA A 126 -2.52 8.08 12.37
N LEU A 127 -3.50 8.61 11.65
CA LEU A 127 -4.68 9.27 12.23
C LEU A 127 -5.51 8.30 13.07
N GLY A 128 -5.73 7.08 12.57
CA GLY A 128 -6.44 6.03 13.31
C GLY A 128 -5.73 5.67 14.61
N GLY A 129 -4.41 5.47 14.56
CA GLY A 129 -3.60 5.16 15.74
C GLY A 129 -3.57 6.30 16.77
N TRP A 130 -3.54 7.54 16.31
CA TRP A 130 -3.59 8.72 17.17
C TRP A 130 -4.93 8.87 17.90
N LEU A 131 -6.05 8.68 17.19
CA LEU A 131 -7.39 8.69 17.79
C LEU A 131 -7.54 7.62 18.88
N LYS A 132 -7.02 6.41 18.64
CA LYS A 132 -7.02 5.32 19.63
C LYS A 132 -6.26 5.71 20.91
N LYS A 133 -5.11 6.39 20.79
CA LYS A 133 -4.34 6.91 21.94
C LYS A 133 -5.13 7.94 22.75
N ARG A 134 -5.86 8.84 22.08
CA ARG A 134 -6.69 9.86 22.72
C ARG A 134 -7.91 9.31 23.47
N GLN A 135 -8.43 8.15 23.09
CA GLN A 135 -9.55 7.51 23.79
C GLN A 135 -9.14 6.73 25.05
N LYS A 136 -7.84 6.52 25.27
CA LYS A 136 -7.31 5.74 26.40
C LYS A 136 -6.68 6.59 27.52
N GLY A 137 -6.57 7.90 27.33
CA GLY A 137 -6.15 8.86 28.36
C GLY A 137 -7.33 9.71 28.79
#